data_AF-M2ZVH1-F1
#
_entry.id   AF-M2ZVH1-F1
#
_cell.length_a   1.000
_cell.length_b   1.000
_cell.length_c   1.000
_cell.angle_alpha   90.00
_cell.angle_beta   90.00
_cell.angle_gamma   90.00
#
_symmetry.space_group_name_H-M   'P 1'
#
loop_
_entity.id
_entity.type
_entity.pdbx_description
1 polymer ?
#
loop_
_entity_poly.entity_id
_entity_poly.type
_entity_poly.pdbx_seq_one_letter_code
_entity_poly.pdbx_strand_id
1 'polypeptide(L)' 'MAGITLADAEARLAQWLEADAAVASNQSYTVQSPAGGGRTLTRADSGEIRRNIDYWNGWCVRLGGTALANGIRVTHVVPA' A
#
# COMPACT_ATOMS: atom_id res chain seq x y z
N MET A 1 13.96 1.30 12.42
CA MET A 1 12.86 2.16 11.94
C MET A 1 11.70 1.24 11.58
N ALA A 2 10.70 1.11 12.46
CA ALA A 2 9.51 0.30 12.18
C ALA A 2 8.52 1.16 11.37
N GLY A 3 8.88 1.48 10.13
CA GLY A 3 7.94 1.97 9.13
C GLY A 3 7.47 0.77 8.30
N ILE A 4 6.20 0.81 7.86
CA ILE A 4 5.63 -0.15 6.90
C ILE A 4 6.66 -0.46 5.81
N THR A 5 6.99 -1.74 5.62
CA THR A 5 7.93 -2.15 4.58
C THR A 5 7.25 -2.16 3.21
N LEU A 6 8.04 -2.15 2.13
CA LEU A 6 7.50 -2.26 0.77
C LEU A 6 6.67 -3.54 0.61
N ALA A 7 7.16 -4.66 1.13
CA ALA A 7 6.45 -5.93 1.09
C ALA A 7 5.11 -5.88 1.85
N ASP A 8 5.07 -5.19 3.00
CA ASP A 8 3.82 -4.98 3.73
C ASP A 8 2.82 -4.12 2.94
N ALA A 9 3.30 -3.08 2.27
CA ALA A 9 2.46 -2.20 1.46
C ALA A 9 1.89 -2.94 0.24
N GLU A 10 2.70 -3.75 -0.44
CA GLU A 10 2.26 -4.59 -1.58
C GLU A 10 1.24 -5.64 -1.14
N ALA A 11 1.49 -6.32 -0.02
CA ALA A 11 0.55 -7.30 0.53
C ALA A 11 -0.80 -6.65 0.87
N ARG A 12 -0.79 -5.41 1.40
CA ARG A 12 -2.01 -4.67 1.68
C ARG A 12 -2.72 -4.25 0.40
N LEU A 13 -2.00 -3.75 -0.59
CA LEU A 13 -2.57 -3.38 -1.88
C LEU A 13 -3.27 -4.57 -2.56
N ALA A 14 -2.65 -5.76 -2.54
CA ALA A 14 -3.25 -6.98 -3.04
C ALA A 14 -4.58 -7.31 -2.33
N GLN A 15 -4.62 -7.24 -0.99
CA GLN A 15 -5.84 -7.46 -0.22
C GLN A 15 -6.96 -6.47 -0.57
N TRP A 16 -6.62 -5.19 -0.80
CA TRP A 16 -7.61 -4.18 -1.19
C TRP A 16 -8.13 -4.36 -2.63
N LEU A 17 -7.30 -4.88 -3.54
CA LEU A 17 -7.73 -5.24 -4.90
C LEU A 17 -8.69 -6.43 -4.90
N GLU A 18 -8.41 -7.45 -4.09
CA GLU A 18 -9.33 -8.58 -3.90
C GLU A 18 -10.65 -8.11 -3.27
N ALA A 19 -10.58 -7.20 -2.30
CA ALA A 19 -11.76 -6.59 -1.70
C ALA A 19 -12.60 -5.82 -2.74
N ASP A 20 -11.96 -5.05 -3.64
CA ASP A 20 -12.66 -4.36 -4.74
C ASP A 20 -13.38 -5.35 -5.66
N ALA A 21 -12.73 -6.44 -6.06
CA ALA A 21 -13.33 -7.49 -6.88
C ALA A 21 -14.50 -8.21 -6.17
N ALA A 22 -14.35 -8.49 -4.87
CA ALA A 22 -15.39 -9.12 -4.05
C ALA A 22 -16.60 -8.19 -3.85
N VAL A 23 -16.36 -6.91 -3.60
CA VAL A 23 -17.42 -5.90 -3.43
C VAL A 23 -18.11 -5.58 -4.76
N ALA A 24 -17.35 -5.54 -5.86
CA ALA A 24 -17.89 -5.41 -7.20
C ALA A 24 -18.81 -6.58 -7.56
N SER A 25 -18.50 -7.80 -7.12
CA SER A 25 -19.28 -9.00 -7.42
C SER A 25 -20.44 -9.28 -6.45
N ASN A 26 -20.27 -9.16 -5.12
CA ASN A 26 -21.23 -9.75 -4.16
C ASN A 26 -21.43 -8.95 -2.85
N GLN A 27 -21.80 -7.66 -2.98
CA GLN A 27 -22.41 -6.77 -1.98
C GLN A 27 -21.63 -6.42 -0.70
N SER A 28 -20.83 -7.30 -0.08
CA SER A 28 -20.16 -7.01 1.20
C SER A 28 -18.88 -7.82 1.43
N TYR A 29 -17.81 -7.16 1.87
CA TYR A 29 -16.52 -7.75 2.24
C TYR A 29 -16.06 -7.19 3.58
N THR A 30 -15.66 -8.06 4.51
CA THR A 30 -15.17 -7.63 5.83
C THR A 30 -13.64 -7.56 5.81
N VAL A 31 -13.08 -6.35 5.73
CA VAL A 31 -11.64 -6.12 5.93
C VAL A 31 -11.34 -6.24 7.43
N GLN A 32 -10.47 -7.17 7.79
CA GLN A 32 -9.88 -7.20 9.12
C GLN A 32 -8.61 -6.33 9.13
N SER A 33 -8.66 -5.22 9.87
CA SER A 33 -7.48 -4.40 10.08
C SER A 33 -6.52 -5.11 11.06
N PRO A 34 -5.21 -5.18 10.77
CA PRO A 34 -4.21 -5.73 11.67
C PRO A 34 -4.07 -4.92 12.98
N ALA A 35 -4.65 -3.72 13.06
CA ALA A 35 -4.73 -2.92 14.28
C ALA A 35 -5.93 -3.29 15.20
N GLY A 36 -6.61 -4.42 14.96
CA GLY A 36 -7.63 -4.95 15.87
C GLY A 36 -9.06 -4.42 15.64
N GLY A 37 -9.41 -4.02 14.42
CA GLY A 37 -10.76 -3.59 14.06
C GLY A 37 -11.23 -4.16 12.73
N GLY A 38 -12.35 -4.88 12.72
CA GLY A 38 -13.01 -5.33 11.49
C GLY A 38 -13.92 -4.23 10.95
N ARG A 39 -13.75 -3.87 9.68
CA ARG A 39 -14.65 -2.96 8.95
C ARG A 39 -15.37 -3.75 7.88
N THR A 40 -16.70 -3.76 7.91
CA THR A 40 -17.51 -4.31 6.83
C THR A 40 -17.64 -3.25 5.75
N LEU A 41 -17.04 -3.51 4.59
CA LEU A 41 -17.10 -2.65 3.42
C LEU A 41 -18.15 -3.21 2.47
N THR A 42 -19.04 -2.36 2.00
CA THR A 42 -20.10 -2.74 1.06
C THR A 42 -19.88 -2.05 -0.27
N ARG A 43 -20.69 -2.38 -1.29
CA ARG A 43 -20.62 -1.73 -2.62
C ARG A 43 -20.79 -0.20 -2.56
N ALA A 44 -21.48 0.29 -1.54
CA ALA A 44 -21.62 1.71 -1.24
C ALA A 44 -20.27 2.38 -0.87
N ASP A 45 -19.34 1.61 -0.30
CA ASP A 45 -18.02 2.07 0.18
C ASP A 45 -16.91 1.89 -0.86
N SER A 46 -17.26 1.60 -2.13
CA SER A 46 -16.30 1.47 -3.23
C SER A 46 -15.37 2.69 -3.38
N GLY A 47 -15.84 3.88 -2.97
CA GLY A 47 -15.00 5.07 -2.87
C GLY A 47 -13.91 4.98 -1.80
N GLU A 48 -14.16 4.34 -0.66
CA GLU A 48 -13.15 4.11 0.39
C GLU A 48 -12.12 3.06 -0.04
N ILE A 49 -12.58 1.99 -0.71
CA ILE A 49 -11.69 0.97 -1.29
C ILE A 49 -10.71 1.60 -2.27
N ARG A 50 -11.20 2.42 -3.21
CA ARG A 50 -10.34 3.14 -4.17
C ARG A 50 -9.36 4.08 -3.47
N ARG A 51 -9.80 4.84 -2.47
CA ARG A 51 -8.90 5.70 -1.68
C ARG A 51 -7.81 4.90 -0.97
N ASN A 52 -8.12 3.73 -0.43
CA ASN A 52 -7.13 2.86 0.20
C ASN A 52 -6.16 2.28 -0.83
N ILE A 53 -6.64 1.84 -2.00
CA ILE A 53 -5.78 1.39 -3.10
C ILE A 53 -4.81 2.51 -3.51
N ASP A 54 -5.30 3.73 -3.73
CA ASP A 54 -4.45 4.88 -4.09
C ASP A 54 -3.42 5.20 -2.99
N TYR A 55 -3.83 5.12 -1.72
CA TYR A 55 -2.95 5.33 -0.57
C TYR A 55 -1.82 4.30 -0.55
N TRP A 56 -2.14 3.01 -0.58
CA TRP A 56 -1.14 1.93 -0.55
C TRP A 56 -0.27 1.92 -1.80
N ASN A 57 -0.83 2.20 -2.97
CA ASN A 57 -0.06 2.37 -4.20
C ASN A 57 0.94 3.53 -4.07
N GLY A 58 0.52 4.65 -3.50
CA GLY A 58 1.42 5.77 -3.18
C GLY A 58 2.55 5.38 -2.23
N TRP A 59 2.31 4.50 -1.25
CA TRP A 59 3.36 3.94 -0.41
C TRP A 59 4.30 3.00 -1.17
N CYS A 60 3.78 2.10 -2.00
CA CYS A 60 4.59 1.22 -2.84
C CYS A 60 5.50 2.03 -3.78
N VAL A 61 4.96 3.07 -4.43
CA VAL A 61 5.74 3.96 -5.30
C VAL A 61 6.76 4.77 -4.50
N ARG A 62 6.41 5.29 -3.31
CA ARG A 62 7.36 6.04 -2.47
C ARG A 62 8.50 5.17 -1.95
N LEU A 63 8.19 3.98 -1.44
CA LEU A 63 9.16 3.04 -0.88
C LEU A 63 9.98 2.35 -1.99
N GLY A 64 9.36 2.05 -3.13
CA GLY A 64 10.04 1.48 -4.30
C GLY A 64 10.89 2.50 -5.05
N GLY A 65 10.42 3.75 -5.13
CA GLY A 65 11.16 4.87 -5.71
C GLY A 65 12.35 5.31 -4.85
N THR A 66 12.25 5.23 -3.52
CA THR A 66 13.41 5.44 -2.63
C THR A 66 14.48 4.37 -2.83
N ALA A 67 14.13 3.14 -3.21
CA ALA A 67 15.11 2.11 -3.56
C ALA A 67 15.93 2.49 -4.82
N LEU A 68 15.32 3.19 -5.79
CA LEU A 68 16.01 3.70 -7.00
C LEU A 68 16.78 5.00 -6.76
N ALA A 69 16.30 5.88 -5.87
CA ALA A 69 16.95 7.17 -5.58
C ALA A 69 18.22 7.05 -4.70
N ASN A 70 18.39 5.94 -3.97
CA ASN A 70 19.59 5.67 -3.18
C ASN A 70 20.82 5.22 -4.01
N GLY A 71 20.74 5.32 -5.34
CA GLY A 71 21.79 4.95 -6.30
C GLY A 71 22.87 6.01 -6.58
N ILE A 72 22.83 7.20 -5.96
CA ILE A 72 23.92 8.19 -6.11
C ILE A 72 24.84 8.11 -4.88
N ARG A 73 25.87 7.26 -4.96
CA ARG A 73 27.03 7.36 -4.07
C ARG A 73 27.98 8.41 -4.63
N VAL A 74 27.94 9.63 -4.09
CA VAL A 74 29.00 10.62 -4.33
C VAL A 74 30.23 10.19 -3.55
N THR A 75 31.12 9.45 -4.20
CA THR A 75 32.49 9.24 -3.72
C THR A 75 33.25 10.54 -3.89
N HIS A 76 33.44 11.27 -2.80
CA HIS A 76 34.36 12.41 -2.78
C HIS A 76 35.79 11.88 -2.84
N VAL A 77 36.39 11.88 -4.03
CA VAL A 77 37.83 11.65 -4.19
C VAL A 77 38.53 12.99 -3.95
N VAL A 78 39.33 13.09 -2.89
CA VAL A 78 40.22 14.23 -2.67
C VAL A 78 41.58 13.89 -3.29
N PRO A 79 42.09 14.66 -4.27
CA PRO A 79 43.49 14.62 -4.65
C PRO A 79 44.22 15.88 -4.14
N ALA A 80 45.15 15.70 -3.20
CA ALA A 80 46.47 16.35 -3.06
C ALA A 80 46.99 16.21 -1.62
#